data_AF-A0A382LQY8-F1
#
_entry.id   AF-A0A382LQY8-F1
#
_cell.length_a   1.000
_cell.length_b   1.000
_cell.length_c   1.000
_cell.angle_alpha   90.00
_cell.angle_beta   90.00
_cell.angle_gamma   90.00
#
_symmetry.space_group_name_H-M   'P 1'
#
loop_
_entity.id
_entity.type
_entity.pdbx_description
1 polymer ?
#
loop_
_entity_poly.entity_id
_entity_poly.type
_entity_poly.pdbx_seq_one_letter_code
_entity_poly.pdbx_strand_id
1 'polypeptide(L)'
;MHDTILDFNEKKWPLLKKDLKKIVGDTAYNNWLKQLSLISFKDNVITLSVPTKFLRDWIVNNYSDTIKNACKKYILEIDTIKFVVKPSGGRVVPGTTRTIKSTDNHWKSSMDIRSNQDSSYPSDFGAPLDPRFTFDNFVVGKPNELAFAASERVAESENVTFNPLFLYGGVGLGKTHLMHAIGWKIKEQQPDRKVIYLSAEKFMYQFVRALIYKDTSAFKEQFRSIDVLMIDDV
;
A
#
# COMPACT_ATOMS: atom_id res chain seq x y z
N MET A 1 13.39 -23.48 -28.48
CA MET A 1 12.86 -23.12 -27.14
C MET A 1 13.61 -21.95 -26.48
N HIS A 2 14.89 -21.71 -26.79
CA HIS A 2 15.62 -20.50 -26.35
C HIS A 2 15.24 -19.20 -27.10
N ASP A 3 14.81 -19.28 -28.37
CA ASP A 3 14.45 -18.10 -29.18
C ASP A 3 13.18 -17.36 -28.71
N THR A 4 12.23 -18.06 -28.10
CA THR A 4 10.93 -17.47 -27.72
C THR A 4 11.03 -16.52 -26.51
N ILE A 5 12.02 -16.75 -25.63
CA ILE A 5 12.25 -15.97 -24.41
C ILE A 5 12.97 -14.65 -24.72
N LEU A 6 13.98 -14.70 -25.60
CA LEU A 6 14.75 -13.53 -26.02
C LEU A 6 13.88 -12.59 -26.87
N ASP A 7 13.08 -13.12 -27.79
CA ASP A 7 12.20 -12.32 -28.66
C ASP A 7 11.11 -11.56 -27.88
N PHE A 8 10.53 -12.17 -26.84
CA PHE A 8 9.53 -11.48 -26.02
C PHE A 8 10.14 -10.36 -25.18
N ASN A 9 11.30 -10.58 -24.58
CA ASN A 9 11.94 -9.62 -23.70
C ASN A 9 12.46 -8.39 -24.46
N GLU A 10 13.10 -8.58 -25.62
CA GLU A 10 13.72 -7.47 -26.36
C GLU A 10 12.75 -6.70 -27.26
N LYS A 11 11.80 -7.38 -27.90
CA LYS A 11 10.92 -6.74 -28.90
C LYS A 11 9.50 -6.52 -28.42
N LYS A 12 8.89 -7.51 -27.75
CA LYS A 12 7.46 -7.47 -27.41
C LYS A 12 7.16 -6.72 -26.10
N TRP A 13 8.04 -6.82 -25.11
CA TRP A 13 7.88 -6.15 -23.81
C TRP A 13 7.86 -4.61 -23.90
N PRO A 14 8.75 -3.93 -24.65
CA PRO A 14 8.66 -2.48 -24.83
C PRO A 14 7.37 -2.04 -25.52
N LEU A 15 6.88 -2.83 -26.49
CA LEU A 15 5.61 -2.57 -27.18
C LEU A 15 4.42 -2.73 -26.23
N LEU A 16 4.41 -3.78 -25.41
CA LEU A 16 3.40 -3.98 -24.38
C LEU A 16 3.37 -2.81 -23.39
N LYS A 17 4.52 -2.32 -22.93
CA LYS A 17 4.60 -1.12 -22.07
C LYS A 17 3.99 0.12 -22.74
N LYS A 18 4.26 0.32 -24.03
CA LYS A 18 3.71 1.43 -24.81
C LYS A 18 2.20 1.32 -24.97
N ASP A 19 1.68 0.12 -25.22
CA ASP A 19 0.25 -0.14 -25.33
C ASP A 19 -0.45 0.02 -23.98
N LEU A 20 0.13 -0.52 -22.89
CA LEU A 20 -0.37 -0.28 -21.53
C LEU A 20 -0.43 1.20 -21.22
N LYS A 21 0.61 1.98 -21.56
CA LYS A 21 0.63 3.43 -21.38
C LYS A 21 -0.52 4.12 -22.12
N LYS A 22 -0.83 3.69 -23.34
CA LYS A 22 -1.98 4.23 -24.11
C LYS A 22 -3.32 3.85 -23.49
N ILE A 23 -3.46 2.62 -22.99
CA ILE A 23 -4.72 2.11 -22.42
C ILE A 23 -5.04 2.80 -21.09
N VAL A 24 -4.06 2.93 -20.18
CA VAL A 24 -4.29 3.50 -18.84
C VAL A 24 -4.05 5.02 -18.77
N GLY A 25 -3.40 5.60 -19.78
CA GLY A 25 -2.99 7.01 -19.81
C GLY A 25 -1.66 7.29 -19.10
N ASP A 26 -1.06 8.44 -19.41
CA ASP A 26 0.27 8.85 -18.92
C ASP A 26 0.38 8.86 -17.39
N THR A 27 -0.61 9.42 -16.69
CA THR A 27 -0.58 9.55 -15.23
C THR A 27 -0.63 8.20 -14.54
N ALA A 28 -1.58 7.33 -14.91
CA ALA A 28 -1.70 6.00 -14.31
C ALA A 28 -0.49 5.12 -14.65
N TYR A 29 0.04 5.23 -15.87
CA TYR A 29 1.24 4.50 -16.25
C TYR A 29 2.45 4.91 -15.42
N ASN A 30 2.72 6.22 -15.31
CA ASN A 30 3.87 6.73 -14.58
C ASN A 30 3.83 6.36 -13.09
N ASN A 31 2.64 6.38 -12.49
CA ASN A 31 2.46 6.07 -11.07
C ASN A 31 2.50 4.57 -10.79
N TRP A 32 1.93 3.73 -11.67
CA TRP A 32 1.63 2.33 -11.32
C TRP A 32 2.38 1.32 -12.19
N LEU A 33 2.46 1.53 -13.50
CA LEU A 33 2.94 0.51 -14.43
C LEU A 33 4.38 0.73 -14.90
N LYS A 34 4.94 1.93 -14.69
CA LYS A 34 6.31 2.27 -15.12
C LYS A 34 7.37 1.32 -14.53
N GLN A 35 7.20 0.99 -13.26
CA GLN A 35 8.12 0.13 -12.50
C GLN A 35 7.85 -1.37 -12.71
N LEU A 36 6.77 -1.74 -13.41
CA LEU A 36 6.51 -3.11 -13.81
C LEU A 36 7.65 -3.60 -14.70
N SER A 37 8.23 -4.74 -14.36
CA SER A 37 9.37 -5.32 -15.08
C SER A 37 9.13 -6.79 -15.37
N LEU A 38 9.56 -7.25 -16.54
CA LEU A 38 9.51 -8.66 -16.90
C LEU A 38 10.69 -9.39 -16.23
N ILE A 39 10.40 -10.49 -15.52
CA ILE A 39 11.43 -11.41 -15.02
C ILE A 39 11.62 -12.57 -15.99
N SER A 40 10.53 -13.20 -16.40
CA SER A 40 10.59 -14.39 -17.25
C SER A 40 9.26 -14.64 -17.95
N PHE A 41 9.34 -15.37 -19.06
CA PHE A 41 8.21 -15.98 -19.74
C PHE A 41 8.59 -17.42 -20.09
N LYS A 42 7.94 -18.41 -19.48
CA LYS A 42 8.17 -19.84 -19.70
C LYS A 42 6.86 -20.61 -19.50
N ASP A 43 6.62 -21.64 -20.30
CA ASP A 43 5.48 -22.55 -20.15
C ASP A 43 4.13 -21.83 -20.05
N ASN A 44 3.90 -20.83 -20.92
CA ASN A 44 2.71 -19.96 -20.91
C ASN A 44 2.48 -19.18 -19.59
N VAL A 45 3.51 -19.09 -18.74
CA VAL A 45 3.54 -18.31 -17.50
C VAL A 45 4.45 -17.09 -17.66
N ILE A 46 3.88 -15.91 -17.54
CA ILE A 46 4.64 -14.66 -17.43
C ILE A 46 4.88 -14.32 -15.96
N THR A 47 6.11 -13.96 -15.60
CA THR A 47 6.45 -13.47 -14.26
C THR A 47 6.87 -12.01 -14.34
N LEU A 48 6.11 -11.16 -13.68
CA LEU A 48 6.30 -9.72 -13.60
C LEU A 48 6.71 -9.32 -12.18
N SER A 49 7.53 -8.28 -12.07
CA SER A 49 7.99 -7.76 -10.79
C SER A 49 7.77 -6.28 -10.61
N VAL A 50 7.61 -5.90 -9.35
CA VAL A 50 7.52 -4.52 -8.87
C VAL A 50 8.28 -4.37 -7.55
N PRO A 51 8.72 -3.15 -7.18
CA PRO A 51 9.58 -2.93 -6.02
C PRO A 51 8.92 -3.19 -4.66
N THR A 52 7.59 -3.04 -4.54
CA THR A 52 6.90 -3.14 -3.24
C THR A 52 5.69 -4.07 -3.28
N LYS A 53 5.36 -4.67 -2.13
CA LYS A 53 4.13 -5.47 -1.96
C LYS A 53 2.88 -4.67 -2.29
N PHE A 54 2.84 -3.41 -1.85
CA PHE A 54 1.76 -2.50 -2.16
C PHE A 54 1.55 -2.34 -3.66
N LEU A 55 2.61 -2.01 -4.41
CA LEU A 55 2.48 -1.81 -5.85
C LEU A 55 2.03 -3.10 -6.55
N ARG A 56 2.48 -4.26 -6.07
CA ARG A 56 2.03 -5.57 -6.56
C ARG A 56 0.52 -5.74 -6.36
N ASP A 57 0.05 -5.58 -5.13
CA ASP A 57 -1.36 -5.79 -4.80
C ASP A 57 -2.25 -4.77 -5.49
N TRP A 58 -1.79 -3.52 -5.61
CA TRP A 58 -2.48 -2.49 -6.36
C TRP A 58 -2.64 -2.85 -7.85
N ILE A 59 -1.55 -3.27 -8.51
CA ILE A 59 -1.59 -3.69 -9.91
C ILE A 59 -2.47 -4.93 -10.09
N VAL A 60 -2.36 -5.90 -9.20
CA VAL A 60 -3.18 -7.11 -9.23
C VAL A 60 -4.67 -6.77 -9.11
N ASN A 61 -5.04 -5.85 -8.21
CA ASN A 61 -6.46 -5.55 -7.96
C ASN A 61 -7.08 -4.61 -9.00
N ASN A 62 -6.30 -3.74 -9.65
CA ASN A 62 -6.83 -2.67 -10.51
C ASN A 62 -6.46 -2.83 -11.99
N TYR A 63 -5.38 -3.54 -12.29
CA TYR A 63 -4.82 -3.59 -13.65
C TYR A 63 -4.53 -5.02 -14.13
N SER A 64 -4.84 -6.07 -13.36
CA SER A 64 -4.58 -7.46 -13.76
C SER A 64 -5.27 -7.82 -15.07
N ASP A 65 -6.55 -7.49 -15.23
CA ASP A 65 -7.30 -7.74 -16.47
C ASP A 65 -6.76 -6.93 -17.65
N THR A 66 -6.45 -5.65 -17.42
CA THR A 66 -5.85 -4.77 -18.43
C THR A 66 -4.52 -5.33 -18.92
N ILE A 67 -3.65 -5.77 -18.00
CA ILE A 67 -2.35 -6.38 -18.31
C ILE A 67 -2.56 -7.71 -19.03
N LYS A 68 -3.47 -8.55 -18.56
CA LYS A 68 -3.81 -9.84 -19.18
C LYS A 68 -4.29 -9.67 -20.61
N ASN A 69 -5.21 -8.74 -20.85
CA ASN A 69 -5.74 -8.46 -22.19
C ASN A 69 -4.67 -7.85 -23.11
N ALA A 70 -3.82 -6.97 -22.59
CA ALA A 70 -2.71 -6.42 -23.36
C ALA A 70 -1.67 -7.51 -23.73
N CYS A 71 -1.39 -8.45 -22.81
CA CYS A 71 -0.48 -9.58 -23.08
C CYS A 71 -0.99 -10.50 -24.20
N LYS A 72 -2.31 -10.77 -24.26
CA LYS A 72 -2.93 -11.61 -25.30
C LYS A 72 -2.67 -11.11 -26.74
N LYS A 73 -2.37 -9.82 -26.91
CA LYS A 73 -2.03 -9.24 -28.22
C LYS A 73 -0.65 -9.68 -28.74
N TYR A 74 0.26 -10.05 -27.83
CA TYR A 74 1.65 -10.38 -28.15
C TYR A 74 2.00 -11.84 -27.87
N ILE A 75 1.19 -12.52 -27.06
CA ILE A 75 1.34 -13.91 -26.65
C ILE A 75 0.02 -14.63 -26.96
N LEU A 76 0.07 -15.58 -27.89
CA LEU A 76 -1.10 -16.36 -28.34
C LEU A 76 -1.67 -17.24 -27.23
N GLU A 77 -0.80 -17.82 -26.39
CA GLU A 77 -1.19 -18.67 -25.26
C GLU A 77 -0.60 -18.13 -23.96
N ILE A 78 -1.46 -17.52 -23.15
CA ILE A 78 -1.10 -17.08 -21.79
C ILE A 78 -2.05 -17.73 -20.78
N ASP A 79 -1.50 -18.64 -19.99
CA ASP A 79 -2.27 -19.37 -18.99
C ASP A 79 -2.24 -18.68 -17.65
N THR A 80 -1.10 -18.08 -17.30
CA THR A 80 -0.87 -17.55 -15.97
C THR A 80 0.03 -16.31 -15.97
N ILE A 81 -0.35 -15.31 -15.16
CA ILE A 81 0.44 -14.12 -14.85
C ILE A 81 0.80 -14.17 -13.37
N LYS A 82 2.10 -14.19 -13.07
CA LYS A 82 2.64 -14.10 -11.71
C LYS A 82 3.16 -12.70 -11.45
N PHE A 83 2.78 -12.10 -10.34
CA PHE A 83 3.31 -10.83 -9.85
C PHE A 83 4.13 -11.10 -8.59
N VAL A 84 5.39 -10.67 -8.56
CA VAL A 84 6.32 -10.83 -7.43
C VAL A 84 6.92 -9.50 -6.99
N VAL A 85 7.40 -9.45 -5.76
CA VAL A 85 8.10 -8.26 -5.25
C VAL A 85 9.61 -8.43 -5.45
N LYS A 86 10.23 -7.47 -6.13
CA LYS A 86 11.68 -7.36 -6.32
C LYS A 86 12.10 -5.90 -6.12
N PRO A 87 12.60 -5.52 -4.93
CA PRO A 87 13.13 -4.19 -4.67
C PRO A 87 14.22 -3.81 -5.69
N SER A 88 14.38 -2.52 -5.97
CA SER A 88 15.37 -2.02 -6.95
C SER A 88 16.76 -2.57 -6.66
N GLY A 89 17.36 -3.28 -7.61
CA GLY A 89 18.69 -3.93 -7.46
C GLY A 89 18.71 -5.16 -6.54
N GLY A 90 17.58 -5.52 -5.93
CA GLY A 90 17.46 -6.66 -5.00
C GLY A 90 17.07 -7.98 -5.67
N ARG A 91 16.94 -9.02 -4.85
CA ARG A 91 16.41 -10.33 -5.24
C ARG A 91 14.89 -10.37 -5.10
N VAL A 92 14.25 -11.32 -5.77
CA VAL A 92 12.81 -11.58 -5.60
C VAL A 92 12.55 -12.02 -4.16
N VAL A 93 11.59 -11.38 -3.49
CA VAL A 93 11.22 -11.66 -2.10
C VAL A 93 10.35 -12.93 -2.07
N PRO A 94 10.77 -14.02 -1.39
CA PRO A 94 9.97 -15.24 -1.28
C PRO A 94 8.61 -15.00 -0.62
N GLY A 95 7.60 -15.82 -0.97
CA GLY A 95 6.26 -15.70 -0.40
C GLY A 95 5.44 -14.50 -0.89
N THR A 96 5.94 -13.73 -1.86
CA THR A 96 5.26 -12.54 -2.40
C THR A 96 4.55 -12.77 -3.73
N THR A 97 4.45 -14.01 -4.20
CA THR A 97 3.81 -14.29 -5.49
C THR A 97 2.29 -14.14 -5.41
N ARG A 98 1.72 -13.35 -6.31
CA ARG A 98 0.29 -13.35 -6.64
C ARG A 98 0.12 -13.92 -8.04
N THR A 99 -0.87 -14.78 -8.23
CA THR A 99 -1.05 -15.53 -9.48
C THR A 99 -2.45 -15.25 -10.02
N ILE A 100 -2.52 -14.86 -11.30
CA ILE A 100 -3.76 -14.65 -12.05
C ILE A 100 -3.78 -15.65 -13.19
N LYS A 101 -4.80 -16.51 -13.26
CA LYS A 101 -4.99 -17.51 -14.31
C LYS A 101 -5.90 -17.02 -15.43
N SER A 102 -5.82 -17.69 -16.58
CA SER A 102 -6.65 -17.38 -17.75
C SER A 102 -8.15 -17.51 -17.48
N THR A 103 -8.55 -18.47 -16.64
CA THR A 103 -9.94 -18.74 -16.21
C THR A 103 -10.45 -17.80 -15.12
N ASP A 104 -9.59 -16.98 -14.52
CA ASP A 104 -10.01 -16.07 -13.46
C ASP A 104 -10.80 -14.93 -14.09
N ASN A 105 -12.13 -14.99 -13.95
CA ASN A 105 -13.05 -13.87 -14.17
C ASN A 105 -13.06 -13.01 -12.91
N HIS A 106 -12.09 -12.11 -12.76
CA HIS A 106 -12.14 -11.11 -11.69
C HIS A 106 -13.08 -9.96 -12.07
N TRP A 107 -14.37 -10.30 -12.29
CA TRP A 107 -15.42 -9.30 -12.41
C TRP A 107 -15.93 -8.92 -11.01
N LYS A 108 -15.82 -7.62 -10.69
CA LYS A 108 -16.65 -6.91 -9.72
C LYS A 108 -16.83 -7.57 -8.34
N SER A 109 -15.87 -7.40 -7.43
CA SER A 109 -16.20 -7.41 -5.99
C SER A 109 -15.19 -6.64 -5.13
N SER A 110 -14.79 -5.45 -5.56
CA SER A 110 -14.33 -4.40 -4.63
C SER A 110 -14.97 -3.04 -4.91
N MET A 111 -15.89 -2.95 -5.89
CA MET A 111 -16.62 -1.72 -6.22
C MET A 111 -18.03 -1.65 -5.62
N ASP A 112 -18.53 -2.72 -4.99
CA ASP A 112 -19.77 -2.67 -4.21
C ASP A 112 -19.47 -2.75 -2.70
N ILE A 113 -18.98 -1.64 -2.16
CA ILE A 113 -19.48 -1.15 -0.87
C ILE A 113 -20.25 0.13 -1.17
N ARG A 114 -21.34 -0.03 -1.92
CA ARG A 114 -22.44 0.94 -2.05
C ARG A 114 -23.72 0.38 -1.43
N SER A 115 -23.60 -0.28 -0.29
CA SER A 115 -24.76 -0.54 0.56
C SER A 115 -24.40 -0.23 2.01
N ASN A 116 -25.08 0.80 2.52
CA ASN A 116 -25.06 1.33 3.89
C ASN A 116 -23.70 1.79 4.41
N GLN A 117 -23.40 3.09 4.26
CA GLN A 117 -23.47 3.99 5.42
C GLN A 117 -23.85 5.39 4.95
N ASP A 118 -24.88 5.92 5.58
CA ASP A 118 -25.29 7.31 5.52
C ASP A 118 -24.11 8.24 5.78
N SER A 119 -24.23 9.43 5.20
CA SER A 119 -23.49 10.62 5.51
C SER A 119 -23.42 10.90 7.02
N SER A 120 -22.31 10.54 7.68
CA SER A 120 -21.94 11.07 9.01
C SER A 120 -20.46 10.79 9.38
N TYR A 121 -19.54 11.70 9.02
CA TYR A 121 -18.20 11.98 9.61
C TYR A 121 -17.29 10.76 10.03
N PRO A 122 -16.11 10.96 10.67
CA PRO A 122 -14.79 10.49 10.21
C PRO A 122 -14.37 9.10 10.74
N SER A 123 -15.30 8.32 11.29
CA SER A 123 -14.98 7.09 12.03
C SER A 123 -14.47 5.94 11.16
N ASP A 124 -14.72 5.97 9.86
CA ASP A 124 -14.33 4.89 8.92
C ASP A 124 -12.99 5.15 8.22
N PHE A 125 -12.38 6.31 8.47
CA PHE A 125 -11.13 6.70 7.81
C PHE A 125 -9.92 5.99 8.41
N GLY A 126 -9.83 5.99 9.74
CA GLY A 126 -8.79 5.31 10.54
C GLY A 126 -9.01 3.81 10.68
N ALA A 127 -8.03 3.09 11.22
CA ALA A 127 -8.26 1.83 11.90
C ALA A 127 -8.44 2.13 13.41
N PRO A 128 -9.24 1.33 14.14
CA PRO A 128 -9.41 1.51 15.58
C PRO A 128 -8.09 1.28 16.30
N LEU A 129 -7.90 1.99 17.42
CA LEU A 129 -6.76 1.73 18.30
C LEU A 129 -6.98 0.39 19.03
N ASP A 130 -5.98 -0.48 19.02
CA ASP A 130 -5.97 -1.71 19.80
C ASP A 130 -5.89 -1.37 21.32
N PRO A 131 -6.88 -1.77 22.13
CA PRO A 131 -6.93 -1.43 23.56
C PRO A 131 -5.84 -2.12 24.40
N ARG A 132 -5.14 -3.11 23.84
CA ARG A 132 -4.04 -3.79 24.54
C ARG A 132 -2.75 -2.96 24.53
N PHE A 133 -2.61 -2.07 23.56
CA PHE A 133 -1.39 -1.29 23.35
C PHE A 133 -1.48 0.08 24.03
N THR A 134 -1.34 0.07 25.35
CA THR A 134 -1.28 1.26 26.21
C THR A 134 0.10 1.43 26.82
N PHE A 135 0.43 2.62 27.33
CA PHE A 135 1.70 2.84 28.02
C PHE A 135 1.85 1.95 29.25
N ASP A 136 0.76 1.72 30.00
CA ASP A 136 0.76 0.85 31.19
C ASP A 136 1.15 -0.60 30.89
N ASN A 137 0.83 -1.08 29.68
CA ASN A 137 1.16 -2.43 29.23
C ASN A 137 2.51 -2.51 28.51
N PHE A 138 3.27 -1.41 28.42
CA PHE A 138 4.57 -1.38 27.76
C PHE A 138 5.71 -1.54 28.77
N VAL A 139 6.52 -2.59 28.62
CA VAL A 139 7.66 -2.83 29.50
C VAL A 139 8.85 -1.99 29.06
N VAL A 140 9.23 -1.03 29.91
CA VAL A 140 10.38 -0.15 29.69
C VAL A 140 11.67 -0.81 30.17
N GLY A 141 12.73 -0.69 29.35
CA GLY A 141 14.08 -1.07 29.69
C GLY A 141 15.09 -0.26 28.89
N LYS A 142 16.37 -0.34 29.27
CA LYS A 142 17.47 0.40 28.64
C LYS A 142 17.42 0.48 27.09
N PRO A 143 17.11 -0.59 26.34
CA PRO A 143 17.10 -0.54 24.88
C PRO A 143 15.95 0.28 24.27
N ASN A 144 14.83 0.46 24.98
CA ASN A 144 13.62 1.14 24.48
C ASN A 144 13.24 2.41 25.26
N GLU A 145 13.99 2.74 26.31
CA GLU A 145 13.78 3.87 27.20
C GLU A 145 13.66 5.20 26.44
N LEU A 146 14.55 5.46 25.48
CA LEU A 146 14.51 6.69 24.67
C LEU A 146 13.23 6.80 23.83
N ALA A 147 12.83 5.70 23.18
CA ALA A 147 11.63 5.67 22.35
C ALA A 147 10.36 5.83 23.19
N PHE A 148 10.33 5.21 24.38
CA PHE A 148 9.25 5.37 25.34
C PHE A 148 9.14 6.81 25.81
N ALA A 149 10.23 7.40 26.31
CA ALA A 149 10.24 8.78 26.79
C ALA A 149 9.85 9.80 25.71
N ALA A 150 10.30 9.61 24.47
CA ALA A 150 9.89 10.46 23.35
C ALA A 150 8.40 10.31 23.02
N SER A 151 7.86 9.08 23.11
CA SER A 151 6.44 8.79 22.88
C SER A 151 5.55 9.43 23.95
N GLU A 152 5.93 9.29 25.22
CA GLU A 152 5.23 9.89 26.36
C GLU A 152 5.23 11.42 26.24
N ARG A 153 6.39 12.02 25.94
CA ARG A 153 6.52 13.47 25.74
C ARG A 153 5.60 14.00 24.65
N VAL A 154 5.45 13.28 23.53
CA VAL A 154 4.56 13.66 22.42
C VAL A 154 3.09 13.53 22.82
N ALA A 155 2.76 12.50 23.60
CA ALA A 155 1.39 12.26 24.03
C ALA A 155 0.89 13.30 25.05
N GLU A 156 1.77 13.79 25.92
CA GLU A 156 1.44 14.79 26.96
C GLU A 156 1.48 16.25 26.46
N SER A 157 2.18 16.49 25.36
CA SER A 157 2.40 17.85 24.85
C SER A 157 1.15 18.41 24.15
N GLU A 158 0.59 19.49 24.69
CA GLU A 158 -0.40 20.31 23.97
C GLU A 158 0.19 20.93 22.71
N ASN A 159 1.42 21.44 22.82
CA ASN A 159 2.26 21.87 21.71
C ASN A 159 3.42 20.89 21.55
N VAL A 160 3.42 20.16 20.44
CA VAL A 160 4.45 19.15 20.15
C VAL A 160 5.77 19.87 19.86
N THR A 161 6.79 19.62 20.67
CA THR A 161 8.12 20.24 20.50
C THR A 161 8.86 19.73 19.26
N PHE A 162 8.46 18.57 18.74
CA PHE A 162 8.98 17.99 17.50
C PHE A 162 7.87 17.28 16.73
N ASN A 163 7.69 17.66 15.48
CA ASN A 163 6.75 17.04 14.54
C ASN A 163 7.48 16.90 13.19
N PRO A 164 7.65 15.68 12.64
CA PRO A 164 7.10 14.40 13.11
C PRO A 164 7.93 13.68 14.20
N LEU A 165 7.28 12.80 14.97
CA LEU A 165 7.95 11.71 15.71
C LEU A 165 8.13 10.52 14.79
N PHE A 166 9.37 10.04 14.63
CA PHE A 166 9.69 8.89 13.80
C PHE A 166 10.30 7.75 14.63
N LEU A 167 9.58 6.62 14.74
CA LEU A 167 10.02 5.43 15.47
C LEU A 167 10.56 4.38 14.49
N TYR A 168 11.83 4.00 14.64
CA TYR A 168 12.46 2.97 13.80
C TYR A 168 13.13 1.88 14.63
N GLY A 169 13.18 0.67 14.09
CA GLY A 169 13.73 -0.50 14.78
C GLY A 169 13.27 -1.80 14.13
N GLY A 170 13.90 -2.92 14.53
CA GLY A 170 13.56 -4.26 14.08
C GLY A 170 12.10 -4.68 14.37
N VAL A 171 11.72 -5.85 13.85
CA VAL A 171 10.39 -6.43 14.05
C VAL A 171 10.19 -6.78 15.52
N GLY A 172 9.00 -6.53 16.07
CA GLY A 172 8.65 -6.90 17.44
C GLY A 172 9.25 -6.03 18.54
N LEU A 173 9.93 -4.92 18.20
CA LEU A 173 10.52 -4.01 19.19
C LEU A 173 9.54 -2.95 19.77
N GLY A 174 8.24 -3.14 19.57
CA GLY A 174 7.21 -2.29 20.21
C GLY A 174 6.85 -0.98 19.50
N LYS A 175 7.26 -0.76 18.24
CA LYS A 175 6.91 0.45 17.47
C LYS A 175 5.39 0.69 17.38
N THR A 176 4.65 -0.31 16.91
CA THR A 176 3.19 -0.28 16.82
C THR A 176 2.55 -0.10 18.20
N HIS A 177 3.10 -0.75 19.25
CA HIS A 177 2.59 -0.59 20.61
C HIS A 177 2.72 0.86 21.08
N LEU A 178 3.91 1.47 20.97
CA LEU A 178 4.14 2.86 21.36
C LEU A 178 3.25 3.82 20.57
N MET A 179 3.08 3.59 19.26
CA MET A 179 2.19 4.40 18.42
C MET A 179 0.74 4.37 18.91
N HIS A 180 0.22 3.19 19.24
CA HIS A 180 -1.12 3.05 19.80
C HIS A 180 -1.25 3.68 21.19
N ALA A 181 -0.22 3.53 22.03
CA ALA A 181 -0.19 4.10 23.37
C ALA A 181 -0.26 5.63 23.35
N ILE A 182 0.46 6.27 22.41
CA ILE A 182 0.34 7.71 22.14
C ILE A 182 -1.11 8.08 21.83
N GLY A 183 -1.74 7.35 20.90
CA GLY A 183 -3.13 7.61 20.50
C GLY A 183 -4.14 7.49 21.65
N TRP A 184 -3.99 6.46 22.49
CA TRP A 184 -4.85 6.28 23.67
C TRP A 184 -4.67 7.40 24.69
N LYS A 185 -3.42 7.75 24.99
CA LYS A 185 -3.09 8.80 25.96
C LYS A 185 -3.63 10.16 25.53
N ILE A 186 -3.51 10.51 24.24
CA ILE A 186 -4.09 11.74 23.69
C ILE A 186 -5.62 11.71 23.79
N LYS A 187 -6.29 10.59 23.46
CA LYS A 187 -7.75 10.49 23.57
C LYS A 187 -8.25 10.59 25.01
N GLU A 188 -7.48 10.07 25.97
CA GLU A 188 -7.80 10.18 27.39
C GLU A 188 -7.70 11.63 27.89
N GLN A 189 -6.64 12.34 27.53
CA GLN A 189 -6.39 13.71 27.98
C GLN A 189 -7.19 14.76 27.20
N GLN A 190 -7.42 14.53 25.90
CA GLN A 190 -8.03 15.46 24.96
C GLN A 190 -9.07 14.73 24.09
N PRO A 191 -10.26 14.40 24.64
CA PRO A 191 -11.27 13.59 23.96
C PRO A 191 -11.76 14.17 22.62
N ASP A 192 -11.70 15.50 22.47
CA ASP A 192 -12.14 16.21 21.26
C ASP A 192 -11.12 16.13 20.11
N ARG A 193 -9.88 15.72 20.38
CA ARG A 193 -8.85 15.62 19.32
C ARG A 193 -9.11 14.44 18.39
N LYS A 194 -9.07 14.73 17.09
CA LYS A 194 -9.21 13.74 16.03
C LYS A 194 -7.88 13.01 15.80
N VAL A 195 -7.74 11.88 16.49
CA VAL A 195 -6.62 10.95 16.35
C VAL A 195 -6.95 9.88 15.32
N ILE A 196 -6.13 9.78 14.28
CA ILE A 196 -6.28 8.80 13.20
C ILE A 196 -5.03 7.91 13.12
N TYR A 197 -5.26 6.60 13.19
CA TYR A 197 -4.27 5.55 12.96
C TYR A 197 -4.51 4.87 11.61
N LEU A 198 -3.46 4.68 10.81
CA LEU A 198 -3.50 4.03 9.50
C LEU A 198 -2.23 3.22 9.30
N SER A 199 -2.31 2.09 8.58
CA SER A 199 -1.11 1.54 7.96
C SER A 199 -0.70 2.37 6.74
N ALA A 200 0.58 2.36 6.38
CA ALA A 200 1.07 2.97 5.14
C ALA A 200 0.33 2.41 3.92
N GLU A 201 -0.04 1.13 3.93
CA GLU A 201 -0.86 0.50 2.89
C GLU A 201 -2.25 1.15 2.77
N LYS A 202 -2.96 1.33 3.90
CA LYS A 202 -4.30 1.96 3.91
C LYS A 202 -4.23 3.43 3.50
N PHE A 203 -3.22 4.17 4.00
CA PHE A 203 -2.97 5.56 3.59
C PHE A 203 -2.78 5.66 2.08
N MET A 204 -1.91 4.81 1.53
CA MET A 204 -1.64 4.77 0.10
C MET A 204 -2.90 4.41 -0.69
N TYR A 205 -3.65 3.39 -0.29
CA TYR A 205 -4.92 3.01 -0.93
C TYR A 205 -5.89 4.19 -1.07
N GLN A 206 -6.10 4.94 0.02
CA GLN A 206 -6.99 6.11 0.01
C GLN A 206 -6.43 7.24 -0.87
N PHE A 207 -5.11 7.47 -0.82
CA PHE A 207 -4.44 8.44 -1.67
C PHE A 207 -4.65 8.12 -3.16
N VAL A 208 -4.54 6.84 -3.55
CA VAL A 208 -4.78 6.45 -4.95
C VAL A 208 -6.23 6.61 -5.37
N ARG A 209 -7.18 6.21 -4.52
CA ARG A 209 -8.61 6.41 -4.82
C ARG A 209 -8.91 7.88 -5.10
N ALA A 210 -8.41 8.78 -4.26
CA ALA A 210 -8.57 10.21 -4.47
C ALA A 210 -7.99 10.70 -5.81
N LEU A 211 -6.85 10.15 -6.24
CA LEU A 211 -6.29 10.47 -7.55
C LEU A 211 -7.14 9.97 -8.72
N ILE A 212 -7.66 8.73 -8.64
CA ILE A 212 -8.45 8.10 -9.72
C ILE A 212 -9.78 8.81 -9.90
N TYR A 213 -10.49 9.07 -8.81
CA TYR A 213 -11.80 9.72 -8.84
C TYR A 213 -11.71 11.24 -8.99
N LYS A 214 -10.49 11.78 -9.20
CA LYS A 214 -10.18 13.23 -9.25
C LYS A 214 -10.65 13.98 -8.00
N ASP A 215 -10.85 13.27 -6.90
CA ASP A 215 -11.35 13.79 -5.63
C ASP A 215 -10.19 14.14 -4.68
N THR A 216 -9.20 14.83 -5.23
CA THR A 216 -8.00 15.21 -4.45
C THR A 216 -8.29 16.33 -3.45
N SER A 217 -9.34 17.12 -3.68
CA SER A 217 -9.76 18.18 -2.77
C SER A 217 -10.41 17.62 -1.51
N ALA A 218 -11.38 16.69 -1.62
CA ALA A 218 -11.99 16.09 -0.44
C ALA A 218 -10.98 15.28 0.37
N PHE A 219 -10.05 14.59 -0.31
CA PHE A 219 -8.94 13.91 0.37
C PHE A 219 -8.09 14.89 1.19
N LYS A 220 -7.70 16.04 0.63
CA LYS A 220 -6.93 17.06 1.37
C LYS A 220 -7.72 17.63 2.54
N GLU A 221 -9.00 17.92 2.36
CA GLU A 221 -9.86 18.42 3.45
C GLU A 221 -9.99 17.41 4.58
N GLN A 222 -10.12 16.13 4.25
CA GLN A 222 -10.17 15.04 5.22
C GLN A 222 -8.91 15.02 6.08
N PHE A 223 -7.71 15.10 5.48
CA PHE A 223 -6.45 15.15 6.24
C PHE A 223 -6.25 16.45 7.02
N ARG A 224 -6.72 17.59 6.51
CA ARG A 224 -6.66 18.87 7.23
C ARG A 224 -7.52 18.89 8.50
N SER A 225 -8.53 18.03 8.56
CA SER A 225 -9.40 17.91 9.74
C SER A 225 -8.82 17.04 10.85
N ILE A 226 -7.64 16.43 10.66
CA ILE A 226 -7.00 15.51 11.59
C ILE A 226 -6.02 16.28 12.48
N ASP A 227 -6.14 16.13 13.80
CA ASP A 227 -5.23 16.76 14.76
C ASP A 227 -3.97 15.93 14.99
N VAL A 228 -4.09 14.60 14.88
CA VAL A 228 -2.98 13.64 15.04
C VAL A 228 -3.09 12.54 14.00
N LEU A 229 -2.10 12.45 13.13
CA LEU A 229 -1.99 11.41 12.11
C LEU A 229 -0.85 10.45 12.46
N MET A 230 -1.20 9.17 12.61
CA MET A 230 -0.25 8.10 12.89
C MET A 230 -0.25 7.12 11.71
N ILE A 231 0.93 6.90 11.13
CA ILE A 231 1.12 6.00 9.99
C ILE A 231 2.11 4.90 10.39
N ASP A 232 1.63 3.66 10.43
CA ASP A 232 2.42 2.47 10.76
C ASP A 232 3.00 1.78 9.51
N ASP A 233 4.08 1.02 9.69
CA ASP A 233 4.75 0.25 8.63
C ASP A 233 5.12 1.06 7.36
N VAL A 234 5.70 2.25 7.56
CA VAL A 234 6.27 3.12 6.49
C VAL A 234 7.53 2.52 5.86
#